data_AF-A0A4R2NJM7-F1
#
_entry.id   AF-A0A4R2NJM7-F1
#
_cell.length_a   1.000
_cell.length_b   1.000
_cell.length_c   1.000
_cell.angle_alpha   90.00
_cell.angle_beta   90.00
_cell.angle_gamma   90.00
#
_symmetry.space_group_name_H-M   'P 1'
#
loop_
_entity.id
_entity.type
_entity.pdbx_description
1 polymer ?
#
loop_
_entity_poly.entity_id
_entity_poly.type
_entity_poly.pdbx_seq_one_letter_code
_entity_poly.pdbx_strand_id
1 'polypeptide(L)'
;MNKKEQLKSELEKITKSVITLLQAFEYCYYLNYPKDDEYLDEKHLKYISNSGFFSFSRYALWRVTIMELNKLTNDNKKTEKYNLHLILRKLKKGGTYQSIGITDSKILEWETELKKQSESIDQVYKLRIKLYAHTDNDYKNIIDNSELTLKATQKLINTIVKIVFEIYQIALNTHFEFKPIYEKKTLRKIIDDILNKLESDKQKTIEKFIENANRENYS
;
A
#
# COMPACT_ATOMS: atom_id res chain seq x y z
N MET A 1 1.46 11.82 31.05
CA MET A 1 2.05 10.98 30.00
C MET A 1 3.48 11.44 29.77
N ASN A 2 4.46 10.58 30.04
CA ASN A 2 5.88 10.92 29.88
C ASN A 2 6.24 11.08 28.38
N LYS A 3 7.42 11.65 28.08
CA LYS A 3 7.83 11.91 26.68
C LYS A 3 7.93 10.64 25.83
N LYS A 4 8.31 9.52 26.44
CA LYS A 4 8.42 8.22 25.79
C LYS A 4 7.05 7.67 25.38
N GLU A 5 6.05 7.78 26.24
CA GLU A 5 4.66 7.43 25.98
C GLU A 5 4.02 8.34 24.91
N GLN A 6 4.35 9.64 24.92
CA GLN A 6 3.93 10.59 23.87
C GLN A 6 4.50 10.21 22.51
N LEU A 7 5.80 9.94 22.43
CA LEU A 7 6.42 9.45 21.20
C LEU A 7 5.79 8.13 20.75
N LYS A 8 5.60 7.17 21.66
CA LYS A 8 4.96 5.89 21.35
C LYS A 8 3.58 6.08 20.73
N SER A 9 2.74 6.94 21.31
CA SER A 9 1.41 7.23 20.78
C SER A 9 1.45 7.84 19.37
N GLU A 10 2.40 8.73 19.08
CA GLU A 10 2.58 9.28 17.73
C GLU A 10 3.10 8.22 16.75
N LEU A 11 4.07 7.40 17.17
CA LEU A 11 4.60 6.30 16.37
C LEU A 11 3.54 5.24 16.08
N GLU A 12 2.62 4.95 17.00
CA GLU A 12 1.50 4.04 16.77
C GLU A 12 0.57 4.54 15.65
N LYS A 13 0.38 5.87 15.54
CA LYS A 13 -0.39 6.45 14.43
C LYS A 13 0.36 6.29 13.10
N ILE A 14 1.66 6.53 13.08
CA ILE A 14 2.52 6.30 11.91
C ILE A 14 2.52 4.82 11.51
N THR A 15 2.62 3.93 12.49
CA THR A 15 2.64 2.47 12.31
C THR A 15 1.35 2.01 11.63
N LYS A 16 0.19 2.56 12.01
CA LYS A 16 -1.09 2.26 11.35
C LYS A 16 -1.10 2.67 9.87
N SER A 17 -0.56 3.84 9.55
CA SER A 17 -0.37 4.26 8.16
C SER A 17 0.60 3.35 7.40
N VAL A 18 1.72 2.96 8.02
CA VAL A 18 2.68 2.02 7.42
C VAL A 18 2.05 0.66 7.14
N ILE A 19 1.27 0.09 8.07
CA ILE A 19 0.59 -1.20 7.85
C ILE A 19 -0.45 -1.09 6.73
N THR A 20 -1.23 -0.01 6.71
CA THR A 20 -2.22 0.23 5.65
C THR A 20 -1.56 0.35 4.28
N LEU A 21 -0.45 1.10 4.23
CA LEU A 21 0.39 1.28 3.06
C LEU A 21 0.95 -0.05 2.55
N LEU A 22 1.54 -0.86 3.44
CA LEU A 22 2.09 -2.17 3.09
C LEU A 22 1.02 -3.09 2.53
N GLN A 23 -0.15 -3.14 3.18
CA GLN A 23 -1.26 -3.97 2.71
C GLN A 23 -1.77 -3.54 1.33
N ALA A 24 -1.97 -2.23 1.13
CA ALA A 24 -2.46 -1.70 -0.12
C ALA A 24 -1.46 -1.90 -1.26
N PHE A 25 -0.19 -1.62 -1.00
CA PHE A 25 0.88 -1.76 -1.98
C PHE A 25 1.12 -3.22 -2.36
N GLU A 26 1.13 -4.15 -1.39
CA GLU A 26 1.35 -5.58 -1.66
C GLU A 26 0.32 -6.12 -2.67
N TYR A 27 -0.96 -5.81 -2.43
CA TYR A 27 -2.04 -6.26 -3.31
C TYR A 27 -2.01 -5.54 -4.65
N CYS A 28 -1.74 -4.23 -4.66
CA CYS A 28 -1.60 -3.46 -5.89
C CYS A 28 -0.45 -4.00 -6.75
N TYR A 29 0.70 -4.27 -6.15
CA TYR A 29 1.87 -4.81 -6.82
C TYR A 29 1.58 -6.18 -7.42
N TYR A 30 1.02 -7.10 -6.63
CA TYR A 30 0.67 -8.43 -7.09
C TYR A 30 -0.31 -8.41 -8.27
N LEU A 31 -1.36 -7.59 -8.20
CA LEU A 31 -2.35 -7.51 -9.28
C LEU A 31 -1.81 -6.87 -10.57
N ASN A 32 -0.76 -6.05 -10.50
CA ASN A 32 -0.11 -5.47 -11.68
C ASN A 32 0.98 -6.38 -12.28
N TYR A 33 1.60 -7.22 -11.46
CA TYR A 33 2.60 -8.21 -11.90
C TYR A 33 2.22 -9.65 -11.51
N PRO A 34 1.04 -10.15 -11.92
CA PRO A 34 0.59 -11.49 -11.52
C PRO A 34 1.40 -12.60 -12.18
N LYS A 35 2.09 -12.30 -13.29
CA LYS A 35 2.93 -13.26 -14.04
C LYS A 35 4.18 -13.72 -13.28
N ASP A 36 4.56 -12.99 -12.23
CA ASP A 36 5.71 -13.34 -11.41
C ASP A 36 5.35 -14.43 -10.36
N ASP A 37 4.08 -14.85 -10.29
CA ASP A 37 3.63 -15.98 -9.46
C ASP A 37 3.54 -17.25 -10.31
N GLU A 38 4.48 -18.18 -10.08
CA GLU A 38 4.59 -19.47 -10.77
C GLU A 38 3.35 -20.38 -10.60
N TYR A 39 2.48 -20.08 -9.64
CA TYR A 39 1.31 -20.88 -9.33
C TYR A 39 0.03 -20.39 -10.01
N LEU A 40 0.08 -19.29 -10.77
CA LEU A 40 -1.06 -18.82 -11.56
C LEU A 40 -1.02 -19.42 -12.96
N ASP A 41 -2.08 -20.14 -13.32
CA ASP A 41 -2.27 -20.61 -14.69
C ASP A 41 -2.82 -19.51 -15.62
N GLU A 42 -2.97 -19.83 -16.90
CA GLU A 42 -3.49 -18.89 -17.91
C GLU A 42 -4.90 -18.38 -17.59
N LYS A 43 -5.77 -19.19 -16.99
CA LYS A 43 -7.14 -18.81 -16.59
C LYS A 43 -7.09 -17.74 -15.49
N HIS A 44 -6.20 -17.89 -14.51
CA HIS A 44 -6.00 -16.90 -13.45
C HIS A 44 -5.50 -15.58 -14.03
N LEU A 45 -4.45 -15.63 -14.85
CA LEU A 45 -3.88 -14.43 -15.49
C LEU A 45 -4.91 -13.70 -16.36
N LYS A 46 -5.68 -14.45 -17.15
CA LYS A 46 -6.74 -13.91 -18.00
C LYS A 46 -7.85 -13.25 -17.17
N TYR A 47 -8.22 -13.86 -16.04
CA TYR A 47 -9.25 -13.31 -15.17
C TYR A 47 -8.78 -12.03 -14.47
N ILE A 48 -7.58 -12.03 -13.88
CA ILE A 48 -6.99 -10.85 -13.24
C ILE A 48 -6.89 -9.68 -14.23
N SER A 49 -6.45 -9.96 -15.46
CA SER A 49 -6.22 -8.93 -16.48
C SER A 49 -7.52 -8.31 -17.01
N ASN A 50 -8.59 -9.09 -17.14
CA ASN A 50 -9.83 -8.68 -17.81
C ASN A 50 -10.98 -8.37 -16.84
N SER A 51 -10.86 -8.73 -15.55
CA SER A 51 -11.90 -8.49 -14.56
C SER A 51 -12.01 -7.01 -14.19
N GLY A 52 -13.20 -6.44 -14.36
CA GLY A 52 -13.51 -5.08 -13.90
C GLY A 52 -13.32 -4.91 -12.39
N PHE A 53 -13.59 -5.95 -11.60
CA PHE A 53 -13.34 -5.96 -10.16
C PHE A 53 -11.86 -5.78 -9.83
N PHE A 54 -10.96 -6.52 -10.50
CA PHE A 54 -9.52 -6.39 -10.27
C PHE A 54 -8.94 -5.12 -10.88
N SER A 55 -9.48 -4.63 -11.99
CA SER A 55 -9.14 -3.31 -12.54
C SER A 55 -9.45 -2.19 -11.53
N PHE A 56 -10.66 -2.20 -10.97
CA PHE A 56 -11.06 -1.25 -9.93
C PHE A 56 -10.21 -1.39 -8.67
N SER A 57 -9.96 -2.63 -8.22
CA SER A 57 -9.18 -2.91 -7.01
C SER A 57 -7.75 -2.40 -7.14
N ARG A 58 -7.07 -2.63 -8.27
CA ARG A 58 -5.73 -2.08 -8.53
C ARG A 58 -5.68 -0.57 -8.36
N TYR A 59 -6.62 0.13 -9.00
CA TYR A 59 -6.69 1.58 -8.92
C TYR A 59 -6.97 2.07 -7.50
N ALA A 60 -7.95 1.47 -6.81
CA ALA A 60 -8.30 1.84 -5.44
C ALA A 60 -7.12 1.64 -4.46
N LEU A 61 -6.43 0.50 -4.56
CA LEU A 61 -5.27 0.17 -3.73
C LEU A 61 -4.07 1.08 -4.02
N TRP A 62 -3.86 1.44 -5.29
CA TRP A 62 -2.86 2.42 -5.68
C TRP A 62 -3.12 3.79 -5.06
N ARG A 63 -4.39 4.25 -5.08
CA ARG A 63 -4.77 5.52 -4.44
C ARG A 63 -4.48 5.51 -2.95
N VAL A 64 -4.85 4.43 -2.26
CA VAL A 64 -4.56 4.28 -0.82
C VAL A 64 -3.05 4.34 -0.57
N THR A 65 -2.26 3.66 -1.40
CA THR A 65 -0.79 3.69 -1.34
C THR A 65 -0.26 5.12 -1.44
N ILE A 66 -0.67 5.87 -2.47
CA ILE A 66 -0.25 7.27 -2.68
C ILE A 66 -0.71 8.18 -1.53
N MET A 67 -1.93 7.99 -1.03
CA MET A 67 -2.45 8.77 0.09
C MET A 67 -1.64 8.55 1.37
N GLU A 68 -1.37 7.30 1.75
CA GLU A 68 -0.60 6.99 2.95
C GLU A 68 0.87 7.41 2.81
N LEU A 69 1.50 7.22 1.65
CA LEU A 69 2.84 7.74 1.39
C LEU A 69 2.89 9.25 1.57
N ASN A 70 1.96 9.98 0.96
CA ASN A 70 1.91 11.43 1.06
C ASN A 70 1.75 11.89 2.52
N LYS A 71 0.90 11.23 3.32
CA LYS A 71 0.75 11.55 4.76
C LYS A 71 2.07 11.40 5.52
N LEU A 72 2.85 10.36 5.19
CA LEU A 72 4.09 10.02 5.88
C LEU A 72 5.29 10.88 5.44
N THR A 73 5.31 11.37 4.19
CA THR A 73 6.48 12.02 3.58
C THR A 73 6.30 13.51 3.28
N ASN A 74 5.08 14.04 3.30
CA ASN A 74 4.86 15.45 3.01
C ASN A 74 5.37 16.33 4.16
N ASP A 75 6.40 17.14 3.91
CA ASP A 75 6.95 18.11 4.89
C ASP A 75 6.10 19.39 5.03
N ASN A 76 4.81 19.34 4.68
CA ASN A 76 3.89 20.44 4.97
C ASN A 76 3.42 20.37 6.44
N LYS A 77 4.01 21.24 7.27
CA LYS A 77 3.73 21.37 8.70
C LYS A 77 2.26 21.65 9.05
N LYS A 78 1.46 22.18 8.12
CA LYS A 78 0.08 22.63 8.40
C LYS A 78 -0.96 21.51 8.29
N THR A 79 -0.70 20.47 7.51
CA THR A 79 -1.75 19.51 7.12
C THR A 79 -1.52 18.08 7.62
N GLU A 80 -0.28 17.66 7.83
CA GLU A 80 0.04 16.25 8.14
C GLU A 80 0.78 16.13 9.48
N LYS A 81 0.04 15.98 10.58
CA LYS A 81 0.58 15.93 11.95
C LYS A 81 1.57 14.77 12.20
N TYR A 82 1.41 13.67 11.47
CA TYR A 82 2.13 12.41 11.69
C TYR A 82 3.05 12.05 10.51
N ASN A 83 3.79 13.02 9.97
CA ASN A 83 4.81 12.76 8.96
C ASN A 83 6.21 12.56 9.58
N LEU A 84 7.09 11.87 8.87
CA LEU A 84 8.44 11.54 9.35
C LEU A 84 9.30 12.78 9.58
N HIS A 85 9.23 13.80 8.70
CA HIS A 85 10.01 15.03 8.86
C HIS A 85 9.70 15.75 10.19
N LEU A 86 8.43 15.76 10.62
CA LEU A 86 8.04 16.30 11.92
C LEU A 86 8.58 15.47 13.08
N ILE A 87 8.49 14.13 13.01
CA ILE A 87 9.04 13.27 14.06
C ILE A 87 10.55 13.47 14.21
N LEU A 88 11.29 13.48 13.10
CA LEU A 88 12.73 13.70 13.10
C LEU A 88 13.08 15.06 13.72
N ARG A 89 12.35 16.13 13.37
CA ARG A 89 12.53 17.45 14.02
C ARG A 89 12.24 17.45 15.52
N LYS A 90 11.26 16.68 15.98
CA LYS A 90 10.95 16.57 17.43
C LYS A 90 12.04 15.80 18.19
N LEU A 91 12.75 14.88 17.54
CA LEU A 91 13.83 14.08 18.14
C LEU A 91 15.16 14.87 18.24
N LYS A 92 15.37 15.88 17.39
CA LYS A 92 16.57 16.72 17.39
C LYS A 92 16.76 17.50 18.69
N LYS A 93 17.99 18.00 18.89
CA LYS A 93 18.29 19.02 19.90
C LYS A 93 17.34 20.23 19.78
N GLY A 94 16.76 20.65 20.91
CA GLY A 94 15.73 21.68 21.00
C GLY A 94 14.30 21.18 20.69
N GLY A 95 14.15 19.94 20.24
CA GLY A 95 12.86 19.32 19.93
C GLY A 95 12.15 18.72 21.15
N THR A 96 10.86 18.46 20.99
CA THR A 96 9.96 17.94 22.05
C THR A 96 10.44 16.66 22.73
N TYR A 97 11.21 15.83 22.00
CA TYR A 97 11.66 14.51 22.40
C TYR A 97 13.18 14.40 22.54
N GLN A 98 13.91 15.52 22.61
CA GLN A 98 15.37 15.53 22.79
C GLN A 98 15.82 14.66 23.98
N SER A 99 15.06 14.64 25.07
CA SER A 99 15.39 13.88 26.29
C SER A 99 15.40 12.36 26.11
N ILE A 100 14.94 11.83 24.97
CA ILE A 100 15.01 10.41 24.63
C ILE A 100 16.44 9.99 24.26
N GLY A 101 17.31 10.94 23.86
CA GLY A 101 18.74 10.69 23.69
C GLY A 101 19.14 10.02 22.37
N ILE A 102 18.33 10.15 21.31
CA ILE A 102 18.78 9.73 19.97
C ILE A 102 19.88 10.69 19.50
N THR A 103 21.01 10.15 19.05
CA THR A 103 22.16 10.93 18.59
C THR A 103 21.83 11.72 17.32
N ASP A 104 22.32 12.96 17.22
CA ASP A 104 22.14 13.81 16.04
C ASP A 104 22.67 13.16 14.75
N SER A 105 23.74 12.36 14.82
CA SER A 105 24.28 11.62 13.68
C SER A 105 23.26 10.63 13.09
N LYS A 106 22.53 9.91 13.95
CA LYS A 106 21.50 8.96 13.51
C LYS A 106 20.29 9.67 12.91
N ILE A 107 19.89 10.81 13.48
CA ILE A 107 18.82 11.63 12.90
C ILE A 107 19.24 12.16 11.52
N LEU A 108 20.47 12.61 11.37
CA LEU A 108 21.02 13.08 10.09
C LEU A 108 21.07 11.96 9.05
N GLU A 109 21.39 10.73 9.45
CA GLU A 109 21.32 9.54 8.58
C GLU A 109 19.91 9.37 8.01
N TRP A 110 18.87 9.36 8.86
CA TRP A 110 17.48 9.22 8.42
C TRP A 110 17.01 10.36 7.52
N GLU A 111 17.39 11.61 7.83
CA GLU A 111 17.08 12.76 6.98
C GLU A 111 17.75 12.63 5.61
N THR A 112 18.97 12.11 5.57
CA THR A 112 19.72 11.86 4.33
C THR A 112 19.05 10.75 3.52
N GLU A 113 18.56 9.68 4.15
CA GLU A 113 17.81 8.62 3.49
C GLU A 113 16.51 9.14 2.87
N LEU A 114 15.73 9.95 3.59
CA LEU A 114 14.55 10.60 3.04
C LEU A 114 14.89 11.55 1.89
N LYS A 115 15.97 12.32 2.02
CA LYS A 115 16.44 13.24 0.96
C LYS A 115 16.81 12.49 -0.31
N LYS A 116 17.40 11.28 -0.22
CA LYS A 116 17.67 10.42 -1.38
C LYS A 116 16.40 9.95 -2.10
N GLN A 117 15.24 10.05 -1.47
CA GLN A 117 13.93 9.72 -2.06
C GLN A 117 13.14 10.98 -2.48
N SER A 118 13.74 12.17 -2.54
CA SER A 118 13.03 13.44 -2.77
C SER A 118 12.22 13.45 -4.06
N GLU A 119 12.74 12.86 -5.13
CA GLU A 119 12.03 12.74 -6.41
C GLU A 119 10.77 11.89 -6.28
N SER A 120 10.87 10.72 -5.66
CA SER A 120 9.70 9.86 -5.42
C SER A 120 8.68 10.53 -4.50
N ILE A 121 9.12 11.30 -3.49
CA ILE A 121 8.24 12.06 -2.61
C ILE A 121 7.49 13.16 -3.37
N ASP A 122 8.17 13.88 -4.25
CA ASP A 122 7.56 14.91 -5.11
C ASP A 122 6.53 14.29 -6.09
N GLN A 123 6.86 13.14 -6.69
CA GLN A 123 5.93 12.41 -7.55
C GLN A 123 4.70 11.92 -6.77
N VAL A 124 4.86 11.39 -5.54
CA VAL A 124 3.74 11.04 -4.66
C VAL A 124 2.83 12.24 -4.42
N TYR A 125 3.41 13.41 -4.14
CA TYR A 125 2.66 14.64 -3.92
C TYR A 125 1.86 15.06 -5.17
N LYS A 126 2.50 15.07 -6.34
CA LYS A 126 1.86 15.36 -7.63
C LYS A 126 0.72 14.38 -7.94
N LEU A 127 0.95 13.08 -7.74
CA LEU A 127 -0.07 12.05 -7.91
C LEU A 127 -1.24 12.28 -6.96
N ARG A 128 -0.98 12.59 -5.68
CA ARG A 128 -2.03 12.91 -4.70
C ARG A 128 -2.89 14.09 -5.18
N ILE A 129 -2.30 15.14 -5.71
CA ILE A 129 -3.04 16.29 -6.28
C ILE A 129 -3.92 15.84 -7.45
N LYS A 130 -3.37 15.09 -8.41
CA LYS A 130 -4.11 14.57 -9.57
C LYS A 130 -5.34 13.74 -9.12
N LEU A 131 -5.15 12.85 -8.14
CA LEU A 131 -6.21 12.03 -7.55
C LEU A 131 -7.34 12.84 -6.90
N TYR A 132 -7.07 14.06 -6.43
CA TYR A 132 -8.07 14.98 -5.84
C TYR A 132 -8.70 15.93 -6.88
N ALA A 133 -7.98 16.24 -7.95
CA ALA A 133 -8.46 17.17 -8.97
C ALA A 133 -9.62 16.62 -9.83
N HIS A 134 -10.07 15.37 -9.59
CA HIS A 134 -11.10 14.69 -10.38
C HIS A 134 -10.84 14.69 -11.90
N THR A 135 -9.59 14.91 -12.33
CA THR A 135 -9.17 14.94 -13.74
C THR A 135 -8.95 13.55 -14.32
N ASP A 136 -9.12 12.50 -13.52
CA ASP A 136 -8.79 11.11 -13.82
C ASP A 136 -9.98 10.36 -14.44
N ASN A 137 -10.33 10.68 -15.69
CA ASN A 137 -11.29 9.88 -16.46
C ASN A 137 -10.66 8.61 -17.07
N ASP A 138 -9.34 8.39 -16.92
CA ASP A 138 -8.62 7.29 -17.56
C ASP A 138 -7.81 6.44 -16.56
N TYR A 139 -8.52 5.51 -15.92
CA TYR A 139 -8.00 4.63 -14.86
C TYR A 139 -6.84 3.71 -15.29
N LYS A 140 -6.73 3.38 -16.58
CA LYS A 140 -5.67 2.49 -17.10
C LYS A 140 -4.33 3.22 -17.23
N ASN A 141 -4.35 4.49 -17.61
CA ASN A 141 -3.13 5.26 -17.87
C ASN A 141 -2.40 5.73 -16.61
N ILE A 142 -3.03 5.71 -15.43
CA ILE A 142 -2.43 6.30 -14.22
C ILE A 142 -1.32 5.44 -13.63
N ILE A 143 -1.43 4.11 -13.64
CA ILE A 143 -0.41 3.22 -13.08
C ILE A 143 0.70 2.99 -14.11
N ASP A 144 0.33 2.61 -15.33
CA ASP A 144 1.27 2.23 -16.38
C ASP A 144 2.08 3.42 -16.93
N ASN A 145 1.54 4.66 -16.86
CA ASN A 145 2.26 5.89 -17.18
C ASN A 145 2.49 6.79 -15.94
N SER A 146 2.45 6.23 -14.73
CA SER A 146 2.85 7.00 -13.54
C SER A 146 4.33 7.37 -13.63
N GLU A 147 4.63 8.64 -13.35
CA GLU A 147 6.01 9.10 -13.16
C GLU A 147 6.71 8.31 -12.03
N LEU A 148 5.93 7.82 -11.06
CA LEU A 148 6.39 6.99 -9.94
C LEU A 148 6.16 5.49 -10.21
N THR A 149 7.21 4.80 -10.65
CA THR A 149 7.17 3.35 -10.84
C THR A 149 6.92 2.58 -9.54
N LEU A 150 6.27 1.41 -9.63
CA LEU A 150 6.04 0.51 -8.48
C LEU A 150 7.35 0.14 -7.75
N LYS A 151 8.47 0.02 -8.47
CA LYS A 151 9.79 -0.24 -7.88
C LYS A 151 10.31 0.95 -7.06
N ALA A 152 10.14 2.17 -7.58
CA ALA A 152 10.49 3.39 -6.84
C ALA A 152 9.59 3.54 -5.58
N THR A 153 8.30 3.25 -5.71
CA THR A 153 7.36 3.20 -4.57
C THR A 153 7.83 2.22 -3.51
N GLN A 154 8.19 0.99 -3.88
CA GLN A 154 8.68 -0.02 -2.94
C GLN A 154 9.94 0.44 -2.20
N LYS A 155 10.88 1.08 -2.90
CA LYS A 155 12.10 1.62 -2.30
C LYS A 155 11.79 2.72 -1.27
N LEU A 156 10.85 3.60 -1.58
CA LEU A 156 10.38 4.63 -0.65
C LEU A 156 9.71 4.01 0.58
N ILE A 157 8.82 3.02 0.39
CA ILE A 157 8.18 2.27 1.48
C ILE A 157 9.23 1.64 2.40
N ASN A 158 10.22 0.95 1.83
CA ASN A 158 11.29 0.30 2.61
C ASN A 158 12.09 1.31 3.43
N THR A 159 12.35 2.50 2.87
CA THR A 159 13.04 3.60 3.57
C THR A 159 12.20 4.07 4.78
N ILE A 160 10.90 4.29 4.59
CA ILE A 160 9.97 4.68 5.65
C ILE A 160 9.92 3.62 6.76
N VAL A 161 9.72 2.35 6.37
CA VAL A 161 9.65 1.21 7.30
C VAL A 161 10.92 1.11 8.13
N LYS A 162 12.10 1.20 7.50
CA LYS A 162 13.39 1.17 8.17
C LYS A 162 13.48 2.28 9.23
N ILE A 163 13.20 3.53 8.86
CA ILE A 163 13.29 4.67 9.77
C ILE A 163 12.35 4.47 10.97
N VAL A 164 11.10 4.09 10.74
CA VAL A 164 10.12 3.89 11.82
C VAL A 164 10.58 2.77 12.76
N PHE A 165 11.00 1.64 12.20
CA PHE A 165 11.52 0.50 12.96
C PHE A 165 12.70 0.90 13.85
N GLU A 166 13.69 1.59 13.29
CA GLU A 166 14.87 2.01 14.04
C GLU A 166 14.53 3.03 15.15
N ILE A 167 13.55 3.92 14.93
CA ILE A 167 13.07 4.81 16.00
C ILE A 167 12.47 4.00 17.15
N TYR A 168 11.63 2.99 16.89
CA TYR A 168 11.10 2.13 17.94
C TYR A 168 12.20 1.36 18.67
N GLN A 169 13.18 0.83 17.94
CA GLN A 169 14.28 0.08 18.52
C GLN A 169 15.10 0.97 19.47
N ILE A 170 15.50 2.16 19.02
CA ILE A 170 16.38 3.06 19.78
C ILE A 170 15.61 3.76 20.90
N ALA A 171 14.46 4.36 20.60
CA ALA A 171 13.71 5.17 21.56
C ALA A 171 12.92 4.32 22.57
N LEU A 172 12.36 3.20 22.11
CA LEU A 172 11.38 2.41 22.87
C LEU A 172 11.92 1.06 23.33
N ASN A 173 13.10 0.64 22.86
CA ASN A 173 13.63 -0.71 23.07
C ASN A 173 12.61 -1.78 22.66
N THR A 174 11.91 -1.53 21.55
CA THR A 174 10.88 -2.42 21.01
C THR A 174 11.34 -2.95 19.66
N HIS A 175 11.32 -4.27 19.52
CA HIS A 175 11.63 -4.96 18.28
C HIS A 175 10.35 -5.58 17.72
N PHE A 176 10.04 -5.30 16.46
CA PHE A 176 8.90 -5.89 15.76
C PHE A 176 9.16 -5.85 14.25
N GLU A 177 8.41 -6.65 13.51
CA GLU A 177 8.50 -6.71 12.06
C GLU A 177 7.27 -6.08 11.43
N PHE A 178 7.48 -5.22 10.44
CA PHE A 178 6.39 -4.72 9.61
C PHE A 178 6.09 -5.76 8.52
N LYS A 179 4.88 -6.32 8.54
CA LYS A 179 4.37 -7.17 7.46
C LYS A 179 3.01 -6.67 6.99
N PRO A 180 2.66 -6.87 5.70
CA PRO A 180 1.28 -6.86 5.28
C PRO A 180 0.46 -7.82 6.17
N ILE A 181 -0.78 -7.44 6.50
CA ILE A 181 -1.67 -8.28 7.31
C ILE A 181 -2.00 -9.59 6.57
N TYR A 182 -2.14 -9.48 5.25
CA TYR A 182 -2.44 -10.59 4.36
C TYR A 182 -1.35 -10.73 3.30
N GLU A 183 -0.80 -11.93 3.21
CA GLU A 183 0.23 -12.31 2.25
C GLU A 183 -0.34 -12.62 0.87
N LYS A 184 0.52 -12.66 -0.15
CA LYS A 184 0.20 -13.02 -1.55
C LYS A 184 -0.65 -14.29 -1.66
N LYS A 185 -0.37 -15.30 -0.84
CA LYS A 185 -1.13 -16.57 -0.78
C LYS A 185 -2.62 -16.37 -0.48
N THR A 186 -2.95 -15.36 0.32
CA THR A 186 -4.35 -15.01 0.63
C THR A 186 -5.05 -14.47 -0.63
N LEU A 187 -4.38 -13.60 -1.37
CA LEU A 187 -4.92 -13.02 -2.59
C LEU A 187 -5.11 -14.09 -3.68
N ARG A 188 -4.15 -15.02 -3.81
CA ARG A 188 -4.30 -16.20 -4.66
C ARG A 188 -5.55 -17.01 -4.29
N LYS A 189 -5.72 -17.37 -3.02
CA LYS A 189 -6.90 -18.10 -2.56
C LYS A 189 -8.20 -17.37 -2.91
N ILE A 190 -8.25 -16.04 -2.75
CA ILE A 190 -9.41 -15.23 -3.14
C ILE A 190 -9.71 -15.37 -4.64
N ILE A 191 -8.67 -15.33 -5.49
CA ILE A 191 -8.84 -15.51 -6.94
C ILE A 191 -9.35 -16.92 -7.25
N ASP A 192 -8.78 -17.95 -6.63
CA ASP A 192 -9.19 -19.36 -6.80
C ASP A 192 -10.67 -19.53 -6.43
N ASP A 193 -11.06 -19.01 -5.26
CA ASP A 193 -12.44 -19.09 -4.76
C ASP A 193 -13.44 -18.40 -5.72
N ILE A 194 -13.06 -17.24 -6.27
CA ILE A 194 -13.88 -16.53 -7.27
C ILE A 194 -14.01 -17.34 -8.56
N LEU A 195 -12.91 -17.89 -9.07
CA LEU A 195 -12.91 -18.69 -10.30
C LEU A 195 -13.74 -19.96 -10.17
N ASN A 196 -13.58 -20.67 -9.04
CA ASN A 196 -14.35 -21.88 -8.73
C ASN A 196 -15.85 -21.55 -8.64
N LYS A 197 -16.20 -20.42 -8.02
CA LYS A 197 -17.58 -19.96 -7.92
C LYS A 197 -18.18 -19.64 -9.28
N LEU A 198 -17.45 -18.92 -10.14
CA LEU A 198 -17.90 -18.58 -11.49
C LEU A 198 -18.14 -19.82 -12.35
N GLU A 199 -17.28 -20.83 -12.24
CA GLU A 199 -17.41 -22.09 -12.95
C GLU A 199 -18.62 -22.89 -12.47
N SER A 200 -18.81 -23.00 -11.15
CA SER A 200 -20.00 -23.62 -10.57
C SER A 200 -21.29 -22.92 -11.01
N ASP A 201 -21.31 -21.59 -11.08
CA ASP A 201 -22.51 -20.85 -11.44
C ASP A 201 -22.82 -20.97 -12.95
N LYS A 202 -21.78 -21.03 -13.78
CA LYS A 202 -21.91 -21.31 -15.22
C LYS A 202 -22.49 -22.70 -15.45
N GLN A 203 -21.98 -23.72 -14.77
CA GLN A 203 -22.47 -25.09 -14.91
C GLN A 203 -23.94 -25.22 -14.51
N LYS A 204 -24.33 -24.63 -13.37
CA LYS A 204 -25.75 -24.58 -12.94
C LYS A 204 -26.66 -23.89 -13.96
N THR A 205 -26.15 -22.86 -14.64
CA THR A 205 -26.90 -22.15 -15.67
C THR A 205 -27.09 -23.02 -16.91
N ILE A 206 -26.06 -23.76 -17.32
CA ILE A 206 -26.12 -24.71 -18.44
C ILE A 206 -27.09 -25.86 -18.11
N GLU A 207 -26.99 -26.44 -16.91
CA GLU A 207 -27.89 -27.52 -16.46
C GLU A 207 -29.35 -27.06 -16.50
N LYS A 208 -29.66 -25.88 -15.96
CA LYS A 208 -31.02 -25.30 -16.03
C LYS A 208 -31.48 -25.06 -17.46
N PHE A 209 -30.60 -24.62 -18.35
CA PHE A 209 -30.94 -24.43 -19.76
C PHE A 209 -31.28 -25.76 -20.45
N ILE A 210 -30.48 -26.81 -20.23
CA ILE A 210 -30.73 -28.15 -20.76
C ILE A 210 -32.04 -28.72 -20.20
N GLU A 211 -32.29 -28.59 -18.90
CA GLU A 211 -33.55 -29.01 -18.27
C GLU A 211 -34.77 -28.32 -18.89
N ASN A 212 -34.70 -27.02 -19.14
CA ASN A 212 -35.80 -26.27 -19.77
C ASN A 212 -36.01 -26.68 -21.23
N ALA A 213 -34.94 -26.79 -22.02
CA ALA A 213 -35.02 -27.22 -23.42
C ALA A 213 -35.59 -28.64 -23.56
N ASN A 214 -35.28 -29.54 -22.61
CA ASN A 214 -35.85 -30.89 -22.57
C ASN A 214 -37.30 -30.90 -22.07
N ARG A 215 -37.81 -29.86 -21.40
CA ARG A 215 -39.23 -29.76 -21.04
C ARG A 215 -40.09 -29.27 -22.22
N GLU A 216 -39.57 -28.34 -23.00
CA GLU A 216 -40.28 -27.78 -24.17
C GLU A 216 -40.37 -28.75 -25.36
N ASN A 217 -39.41 -29.69 -25.51
CA ASN A 217 -39.44 -30.70 -26.57
C ASN A 217 -40.40 -31.88 -26.30
N TYR A 218 -41.02 -31.94 -25.11
CA TYR A 218 -41.96 -33.01 -24.71
C TYR A 218 -43.37 -32.48 -24.37
N SER A 219 -43.67 -31.22 -24.71
CA SER A 219 -44.99 -30.60 -24.63
C SER A 219 -45.56 -30.36 -26.02
#